data_AF-A0A6M8VKJ9-F1
#
_entry.id   AF-A0A6M8VKJ9-F1
#
_cell.length_a   1.000
_cell.length_b   1.000
_cell.length_c   1.000
_cell.angle_alpha   90.00
_cell.angle_beta   90.00
_cell.angle_gamma   90.00
#
_symmetry.space_group_name_H-M   'P 1'
#
loop_
_entity.id
_entity.type
_entity.pdbx_description
1 polymer ?
#
loop_
_entity_poly.entity_id
_entity_poly.type
_entity_poly.pdbx_seq_one_letter_code
_entity_poly.pdbx_strand_id
1 'polypeptide(L)'
;MHPLPARTRSPVWLLLVPLVLIGLSLALTAAVDLYNVFGLREVVADRSLFPFLWFSLFHWLQVLQWPVGGVVILLCGINAGLAWQAGRQRARLMHLVLGAGMVLMLVEDAGDVRHLIRIYVNRALLADLGDFSPLIIMIELAYFAAIAAVMLYALGRFWRVWWPHVAARIGFLTGIGCYALATGSSWLGHALRGRFEEYPDLYTLVGTYVLKAVYWLAPGYREILEKDPDLIYGTPVQFVVMDHVYEESVELIGAFGLLVGVVAMLLVLLAPARPAGAAADTDHGRTEHP
;
A
#
# COMPACT_ATOMS: atom_id res chain seq x y z
N MET A 1 24.39 5.51 22.11
CA MET A 1 24.09 5.25 20.69
C MET A 1 24.95 6.21 19.88
N HIS A 2 25.91 5.73 19.09
CA HIS A 2 26.74 6.62 18.29
C HIS A 2 26.10 6.85 16.92
N PRO A 3 26.18 8.07 16.38
CA PRO A 3 25.63 8.42 15.07
C PRO A 3 26.26 7.54 13.99
N LEU A 4 25.41 7.09 13.06
CA LEU A 4 25.84 6.47 11.81
C LEU A 4 26.82 7.42 11.08
N PRO A 5 27.83 6.90 10.36
CA PRO A 5 28.74 7.73 9.59
C PRO A 5 27.97 8.70 8.70
N ALA A 6 28.36 9.97 8.75
CA ALA A 6 27.70 11.04 8.04
C ALA A 6 27.66 10.73 6.54
N ARG A 7 26.43 10.65 5.99
CA ARG A 7 26.05 10.58 4.55
C ARG A 7 25.63 9.25 3.94
N THR A 8 25.16 8.25 4.69
CA THR A 8 24.13 7.38 4.06
C THR A 8 22.84 8.17 3.97
N ARG A 9 22.43 8.56 2.75
CA ARG A 9 21.13 9.22 2.53
C ARG A 9 20.03 8.32 3.11
N SER A 10 19.19 8.86 3.99
CA SER A 10 18.09 8.12 4.60
C SER A 10 17.16 7.59 3.50
N PRO A 11 16.81 6.29 3.46
CA PRO A 11 15.95 5.74 2.41
C PRO A 11 14.52 6.26 2.45
N VAL A 12 14.15 7.08 3.46
CA VAL A 12 12.84 7.72 3.58
C VAL A 12 12.46 8.55 2.35
N TRP A 13 13.43 9.05 1.57
CA TRP A 13 13.13 9.75 0.31
C TRP A 13 12.38 8.87 -0.70
N LEU A 14 12.46 7.53 -0.60
CA LEU A 14 11.71 6.61 -1.45
C LEU A 14 10.19 6.79 -1.29
N LEU A 15 9.70 7.32 -0.16
CA LEU A 15 8.28 7.67 0.01
C LEU A 15 7.83 8.82 -0.90
N LEU A 16 8.75 9.62 -1.43
CA LEU A 16 8.41 10.66 -2.41
C LEU A 16 8.03 10.07 -3.76
N VAL A 17 8.51 8.86 -4.09
CA VAL A 17 8.22 8.21 -5.37
C VAL A 17 6.71 7.97 -5.57
N PRO A 18 6.00 7.25 -4.67
CA PRO A 18 4.56 7.05 -4.85
C PRO A 18 3.80 8.38 -4.81
N LEU A 19 4.21 9.35 -3.97
CA LEU A 19 3.57 10.66 -3.91
C LEU A 19 3.70 11.45 -5.22
N VAL A 20 4.87 11.39 -5.87
CA VAL A 20 5.08 12.00 -7.19
C VAL A 20 4.28 11.27 -8.25
N LEU A 21 4.26 9.93 -8.24
CA LEU A 21 3.48 9.14 -9.20
C LEU A 21 1.98 9.43 -9.08
N ILE A 22 1.44 9.46 -7.86
CA ILE A 22 0.04 9.81 -7.58
C ILE A 22 -0.23 11.25 -8.00
N GLY A 23 0.63 12.20 -7.61
CA GLY A 23 0.47 13.61 -7.98
C GLY A 23 0.48 13.84 -9.49
N LEU A 24 1.38 13.18 -10.23
CA LEU A 24 1.41 13.21 -11.69
C LEU A 24 0.17 12.56 -12.30
N SER A 25 -0.29 11.44 -11.75
CA SER A 25 -1.50 10.74 -12.23
C SER A 25 -2.75 11.58 -12.04
N LEU A 26 -2.88 12.26 -10.89
CA LEU A 26 -3.96 13.22 -10.62
C LEU A 26 -3.87 14.45 -11.54
N ALA A 27 -2.67 14.98 -11.78
CA ALA A 27 -2.48 16.11 -12.69
C ALA A 27 -2.84 15.75 -14.14
N LEU A 28 -2.46 14.54 -14.60
CA LEU A 28 -2.82 14.03 -15.92
C LEU A 28 -4.32 13.78 -16.04
N THR A 29 -4.94 13.20 -15.00
CA THR A 29 -6.39 13.04 -14.89
C THR A 29 -7.09 14.39 -15.02
N ALA A 30 -6.63 15.40 -14.28
CA ALA A 30 -7.20 16.74 -14.37
C ALA A 30 -7.04 17.33 -15.79
N ALA A 31 -5.84 17.26 -16.35
CA ALA A 31 -5.56 17.81 -17.68
C ALA A 31 -6.40 17.13 -18.77
N VAL A 32 -6.53 15.80 -18.76
CA VAL A 32 -7.23 15.05 -19.80
C VAL A 32 -8.72 14.94 -19.51
N ASP A 33 -9.11 14.40 -18.37
CA ASP A 33 -10.52 14.08 -18.10
C ASP A 33 -11.34 15.33 -17.76
N LEU A 34 -10.75 16.31 -17.05
CA LEU A 34 -11.47 17.49 -16.58
C LEU A 34 -11.37 18.68 -17.54
N TYR A 35 -10.15 18.98 -17.99
CA TYR A 35 -9.87 20.15 -18.84
C TYR A 35 -9.82 19.84 -20.33
N ASN A 36 -9.83 18.54 -20.70
CA ASN A 36 -9.71 18.08 -22.07
C ASN A 36 -8.61 18.79 -22.88
N VAL A 37 -7.43 18.91 -22.27
CA VAL A 37 -6.29 19.60 -22.88
C VAL A 37 -5.97 18.92 -24.22
N PHE A 38 -5.99 19.70 -25.30
CA PHE A 38 -5.76 19.27 -26.69
C PHE A 38 -6.77 18.25 -27.26
N GLY A 39 -7.95 18.07 -26.67
CA GLY A 39 -8.91 17.07 -27.17
C GLY A 39 -8.47 15.63 -26.90
N LEU A 40 -7.60 15.42 -25.91
CA LEU A 40 -7.07 14.09 -25.58
C LEU A 40 -8.14 13.18 -24.98
N ARG A 41 -9.19 13.74 -24.38
CA ARG A 41 -10.27 12.95 -23.79
C ARG A 41 -11.04 12.18 -24.84
N GLU A 42 -11.32 12.79 -25.99
CA GLU A 42 -12.01 12.11 -27.10
C GLU A 42 -11.19 10.92 -27.60
N VAL A 43 -9.87 11.07 -27.70
CA VAL A 43 -8.94 10.00 -28.10
C VAL A 43 -8.93 8.85 -27.09
N VAL A 44 -8.98 9.17 -25.80
CA VAL A 44 -9.04 8.16 -24.73
C VAL A 44 -10.39 7.45 -24.75
N ALA A 45 -11.50 8.20 -24.76
CA ALA A 45 -12.85 7.67 -24.73
C ALA A 45 -13.16 6.72 -25.91
N ASP A 46 -12.60 6.98 -27.09
CA ASP A 46 -12.75 6.10 -28.26
C ASP A 46 -11.96 4.79 -28.17
N ARG A 47 -10.98 4.70 -27.26
CA ARG A 47 -10.01 3.58 -27.20
C ARG A 47 -10.04 2.78 -25.89
N SER A 48 -10.60 3.30 -24.82
CA SER A 48 -10.63 2.63 -23.52
C SER A 48 -12.00 2.05 -23.19
N LEU A 49 -11.98 0.94 -22.43
CA LEU A 49 -13.19 0.30 -21.91
C LEU A 49 -13.99 1.21 -20.96
N PHE A 50 -13.31 2.21 -20.38
CA PHE A 50 -13.90 3.28 -19.58
C PHE A 50 -13.59 4.63 -20.22
N PRO A 51 -14.53 5.58 -20.30
CA PRO A 51 -14.32 6.85 -21.00
C PRO A 51 -13.38 7.82 -20.29
N PHE A 52 -12.69 7.39 -19.22
CA PHE A 52 -11.84 8.23 -18.41
C PHE A 52 -10.41 7.67 -18.31
N LEU A 53 -9.42 8.56 -18.49
CA LEU A 53 -8.00 8.24 -18.42
C LEU A 53 -7.60 7.75 -17.03
N TRP A 54 -8.18 8.33 -15.98
CA TRP A 54 -7.83 7.95 -14.61
C TRP A 54 -8.06 6.46 -14.31
N PHE A 55 -9.13 5.86 -14.86
CA PHE A 55 -9.38 4.42 -14.70
C PHE A 55 -8.15 3.61 -15.17
N SER A 56 -7.65 3.94 -16.36
CA SER A 56 -6.51 3.23 -16.95
C SER A 56 -5.21 3.53 -16.19
N LEU A 57 -4.96 4.78 -15.82
CA LEU A 57 -3.73 5.17 -15.12
C LEU A 57 -3.62 4.56 -13.72
N PHE A 58 -4.70 4.60 -12.95
CA PHE A 58 -4.69 4.07 -11.59
C PHE A 58 -4.68 2.54 -11.55
N HIS A 59 -5.24 1.88 -12.57
CA HIS A 59 -5.00 0.45 -12.78
C HIS A 59 -3.51 0.13 -13.03
N TRP A 60 -2.76 1.00 -13.73
CA TRP A 60 -1.31 0.81 -13.83
C TRP A 60 -0.58 1.01 -12.50
N LEU A 61 -1.08 1.90 -11.63
CA LEU A 61 -0.52 2.07 -10.28
C LEU A 61 -0.69 0.81 -9.43
N GLN A 62 -1.82 0.11 -9.55
CA GLN A 62 -2.04 -1.22 -8.98
C GLN A 62 -0.96 -2.22 -9.45
N VAL A 63 -0.74 -2.31 -10.76
CA VAL A 63 0.26 -3.22 -11.33
C VAL A 63 1.67 -2.88 -10.88
N LEU A 64 1.97 -1.60 -10.63
CA LEU A 64 3.27 -1.16 -10.09
C LEU A 64 3.52 -1.60 -8.65
N GLN A 65 2.48 -1.96 -7.89
CA GLN A 65 2.64 -2.51 -6.55
C GLN A 65 3.37 -3.87 -6.57
N TRP A 66 3.09 -4.71 -7.57
CA TRP A 66 3.66 -6.05 -7.70
C TRP A 66 5.20 -6.09 -7.80
N PRO A 67 5.85 -5.33 -8.72
CA PRO A 67 7.31 -5.31 -8.77
C PRO A 67 7.92 -4.71 -7.49
N VAL A 68 7.27 -3.74 -6.85
CA VAL A 68 7.74 -3.19 -5.56
C VAL A 68 7.68 -4.27 -4.48
N GLY A 69 6.58 -5.01 -4.37
CA GLY A 69 6.44 -6.17 -3.49
C GLY A 69 7.50 -7.24 -3.78
N GLY A 70 7.76 -7.53 -5.05
CA GLY A 70 8.82 -8.44 -5.49
C GLY A 70 10.22 -8.00 -5.03
N VAL A 71 10.54 -6.71 -5.14
CA VAL A 71 11.80 -6.15 -4.63
C VAL A 71 11.86 -6.28 -3.10
N VAL A 72 10.78 -6.01 -2.37
CA VAL A 72 10.73 -6.18 -0.90
C VAL A 72 11.03 -7.64 -0.52
N ILE A 73 10.43 -8.61 -1.20
CA ILE A 73 10.66 -10.05 -0.97
C ILE A 73 12.15 -10.39 -1.21
N LEU A 74 12.71 -9.94 -2.33
CA LEU A 74 14.12 -10.18 -2.66
C LEU A 74 15.05 -9.59 -1.60
N LEU A 75 14.81 -8.34 -1.20
CA LEU A 75 15.62 -7.67 -0.19
C LEU A 75 15.48 -8.32 1.20
N CYS A 76 14.31 -8.86 1.55
CA CYS A 76 14.15 -9.68 2.74
C CYS A 76 15.04 -10.94 2.69
N GLY A 77 15.11 -11.62 1.53
CA GLY A 77 16.00 -12.76 1.33
C GLY A 77 17.50 -12.38 1.48
N ILE A 78 17.91 -11.28 0.85
CA ILE A 78 19.29 -10.75 0.95
C ILE A 78 19.62 -10.38 2.41
N ASN A 79 18.75 -9.64 3.08
CA ASN A 79 18.93 -9.26 4.48
C ASN A 79 19.01 -10.48 5.40
N ALA A 80 18.21 -11.52 5.14
CA ALA A 80 18.29 -12.77 5.88
C ALA A 80 19.65 -13.46 5.70
N GLY A 81 20.19 -13.49 4.47
CA GLY A 81 21.51 -14.03 4.17
C GLY A 81 22.65 -13.26 4.84
N LEU A 82 22.63 -11.93 4.76
CA LEU A 82 23.61 -11.07 5.43
C LEU A 82 23.54 -11.20 6.96
N ALA A 83 22.33 -11.25 7.53
CA ALA A 83 22.14 -11.46 8.95
C ALA A 83 22.65 -12.84 9.41
N TRP A 84 22.50 -13.88 8.57
CA TRP A 84 23.05 -15.21 8.84
C TRP A 84 24.58 -15.19 8.89
N GLN A 85 25.23 -14.60 7.88
CA GLN A 85 26.69 -14.47 7.84
C GLN A 85 27.24 -13.69 9.04
N ALA A 86 26.50 -12.68 9.52
CA ALA A 86 26.86 -11.90 10.70
C ALA A 86 26.49 -12.55 12.05
N GLY A 87 25.97 -13.79 12.07
CA GLY A 87 25.53 -14.48 13.29
C GLY A 87 24.30 -13.85 13.97
N ARG A 88 23.56 -12.97 13.28
CA ARG A 88 22.41 -12.22 13.82
C ARG A 88 21.11 -13.00 13.61
N GLN A 89 20.94 -14.11 14.32
CA GLN A 89 19.83 -15.05 14.11
C GLN A 89 18.43 -14.41 14.22
N ARG A 90 18.23 -13.46 15.15
CA ARG A 90 16.94 -12.75 15.28
C ARG A 90 16.61 -11.92 14.04
N ALA A 91 17.60 -11.23 13.48
CA ALA A 91 17.40 -10.44 12.26
C ALA A 91 17.15 -11.35 11.05
N ARG A 92 17.84 -12.50 10.95
CA ARG A 92 17.56 -13.51 9.92
C ARG A 92 16.10 -13.97 9.96
N LEU A 93 15.63 -14.42 11.12
CA LEU A 93 14.26 -14.93 11.28
C LEU A 93 13.22 -13.84 10.99
N MET A 94 13.45 -12.61 11.44
CA MET A 94 12.56 -11.49 11.12
C MET A 94 12.35 -11.32 9.62
N HIS A 95 13.44 -11.24 8.84
CA HIS A 95 13.34 -11.02 7.39
C HIS A 95 12.76 -12.22 6.65
N LEU A 96 13.02 -13.46 7.10
CA LEU A 96 12.40 -14.64 6.50
C LEU A 96 10.88 -14.65 6.71
N VAL A 97 10.42 -14.37 7.93
CA VAL A 97 8.97 -14.35 8.22
C VAL A 97 8.29 -13.17 7.55
N LEU A 98 8.92 -11.98 7.56
CA LEU A 98 8.42 -10.81 6.84
C LEU A 98 8.33 -11.09 5.33
N GLY A 99 9.39 -11.67 4.74
CA GLY A 99 9.41 -12.07 3.34
C GLY A 99 8.33 -13.11 3.00
N ALA A 100 8.09 -14.09 3.87
CA ALA A 100 7.00 -15.05 3.69
C ALA A 100 5.61 -14.36 3.72
N GLY A 101 5.39 -13.42 4.64
CA GLY A 101 4.18 -12.61 4.67
C GLY A 101 3.99 -11.78 3.39
N MET A 102 5.06 -11.18 2.88
CA MET A 102 5.04 -10.44 1.60
C MET A 102 4.75 -11.33 0.40
N VAL A 103 5.25 -12.58 0.37
CA VAL A 103 4.91 -13.55 -0.68
C VAL A 103 3.42 -13.87 -0.64
N LEU A 104 2.84 -14.11 0.55
CA LEU A 104 1.41 -14.36 0.69
C LEU A 104 0.57 -13.18 0.21
N MET A 105 0.97 -11.95 0.57
CA MET A 105 0.31 -10.73 0.10
C MET A 105 0.39 -10.57 -1.43
N LEU A 106 1.56 -10.81 -2.02
CA LEU A 106 1.72 -10.72 -3.48
C LEU A 106 0.94 -11.80 -4.24
N VAL A 107 0.86 -13.03 -3.70
CA VAL A 107 0.05 -14.10 -4.27
C VAL A 107 -1.44 -13.75 -4.20
N GLU A 108 -1.87 -13.13 -3.10
CA GLU A 108 -3.23 -12.62 -2.96
C GLU A 108 -3.53 -11.53 -4.00
N ASP A 109 -2.74 -10.47 -4.06
CA ASP A 109 -2.96 -9.35 -4.99
C ASP A 109 -2.90 -9.76 -6.47
N ALA A 110 -1.94 -10.61 -6.85
CA ALA A 110 -1.74 -11.01 -8.25
C ALA A 110 -2.63 -12.18 -8.67
N GLY A 111 -3.00 -13.05 -7.73
CA GLY A 111 -3.79 -14.26 -7.98
C GLY A 111 -5.28 -14.09 -7.76
N ASP A 112 -5.69 -12.96 -7.18
CA ASP A 112 -7.07 -12.64 -6.83
C ASP A 112 -7.72 -13.74 -5.95
N VAL A 113 -6.94 -14.24 -4.97
CA VAL A 113 -7.29 -15.46 -4.23
C VAL A 113 -8.51 -15.21 -3.34
N ARG A 114 -8.68 -14.02 -2.75
CA ARG A 114 -9.92 -13.61 -2.05
C ARG A 114 -11.15 -13.80 -2.92
N HIS A 115 -11.15 -13.29 -4.14
CA HIS A 115 -12.33 -13.36 -5.01
C HIS A 115 -12.65 -14.80 -5.38
N LEU A 116 -11.63 -15.63 -5.61
CA LEU A 116 -11.81 -17.07 -5.80
C LEU A 116 -12.44 -17.73 -4.56
N ILE A 117 -11.91 -17.45 -3.37
CA ILE A 117 -12.46 -17.95 -2.10
C ILE A 117 -13.93 -17.54 -1.96
N ARG A 118 -14.26 -16.27 -2.21
CA ARG A 118 -15.63 -15.76 -2.18
C ARG A 118 -16.54 -16.55 -3.11
N ILE A 119 -16.15 -16.73 -4.36
CA ILE A 119 -16.94 -17.47 -5.37
C ILE A 119 -17.22 -18.90 -4.90
N TYR A 120 -16.19 -19.61 -4.42
CA TYR A 120 -16.35 -20.99 -3.97
C TYR A 120 -17.20 -21.11 -2.70
N VAL A 121 -17.01 -20.22 -1.73
CA VAL A 121 -17.81 -20.18 -0.50
C VAL A 121 -19.28 -19.87 -0.82
N ASN A 122 -19.53 -18.88 -1.68
CA ASN A 122 -20.90 -18.50 -2.06
C ASN A 122 -21.64 -19.68 -2.73
N ARG A 123 -20.99 -20.33 -3.69
CA ARG A 123 -21.56 -21.50 -4.40
C ARG A 123 -21.74 -22.72 -3.50
N ALA A 124 -20.76 -23.04 -2.67
CA ALA A 124 -20.74 -24.28 -1.92
C ALA A 124 -21.55 -24.23 -0.61
N LEU A 125 -21.53 -23.10 0.09
CA LEU A 125 -22.08 -22.98 1.45
C LEU A 125 -23.34 -22.13 1.51
N LEU A 126 -23.54 -21.23 0.55
CA LEU A 126 -24.56 -20.19 0.64
C LEU A 126 -25.58 -20.25 -0.49
N ALA A 127 -25.55 -21.24 -1.39
CA ALA A 127 -26.55 -21.43 -2.45
C ALA A 127 -26.88 -20.13 -3.21
N ASP A 128 -25.84 -19.34 -3.52
CA ASP A 128 -25.95 -18.05 -4.23
C ASP A 128 -26.79 -16.98 -3.49
N LEU A 129 -26.75 -16.94 -2.16
CA LEU A 129 -27.35 -15.87 -1.32
C LEU A 129 -26.74 -14.46 -1.58
N GLY A 130 -25.77 -14.35 -2.49
CA GLY A 130 -25.20 -13.10 -2.99
C GLY A 130 -23.82 -12.79 -2.40
N ASP A 131 -23.00 -12.08 -3.19
CA ASP A 131 -21.58 -11.81 -2.91
C ASP A 131 -21.32 -10.95 -1.67
N PHE A 132 -22.37 -10.40 -1.06
CA PHE A 132 -22.28 -9.46 0.08
C PHE A 132 -22.91 -10.01 1.35
N SER A 133 -23.05 -11.34 1.47
CA SER A 133 -23.52 -11.91 2.73
C SER A 133 -22.55 -11.57 3.88
N PRO A 134 -23.05 -11.29 5.10
CA PRO A 134 -22.19 -11.03 6.25
C PRO A 134 -21.17 -12.14 6.52
N LEU A 135 -21.52 -13.40 6.21
CA LEU A 135 -20.60 -14.53 6.36
C LEU A 135 -19.42 -14.44 5.40
N ILE A 136 -19.66 -14.10 4.12
CA ILE A 136 -18.59 -13.89 3.13
C ILE A 136 -17.65 -12.79 3.60
N ILE A 137 -18.18 -11.64 4.02
CA ILE A 137 -17.38 -10.50 4.51
C ILE A 137 -16.51 -10.91 5.71
N MET A 138 -17.05 -11.71 6.63
CA MET A 138 -16.28 -12.22 7.77
C MET A 138 -15.18 -13.20 7.37
N ILE A 139 -15.42 -14.03 6.34
CA ILE A 139 -14.42 -14.96 5.80
C ILE A 139 -13.29 -14.18 5.10
N GLU A 140 -13.63 -13.18 4.29
CA GLU A 140 -12.64 -12.30 3.64
C GLU A 140 -11.79 -11.57 4.70
N LEU A 141 -12.43 -11.02 5.74
CA LEU A 141 -11.71 -10.37 6.83
C LEU A 141 -10.79 -11.35 7.58
N ALA A 142 -11.26 -12.56 7.87
CA ALA A 142 -10.46 -13.58 8.54
C ALA A 142 -9.25 -14.01 7.68
N TYR A 143 -9.44 -14.11 6.37
CA TYR A 143 -8.40 -14.40 5.40
C TYR A 143 -7.32 -13.29 5.39
N PHE A 144 -7.71 -12.02 5.26
CA PHE A 144 -6.77 -10.90 5.33
C PHE A 144 -6.06 -10.80 6.68
N ALA A 145 -6.79 -11.02 7.78
CA ALA A 145 -6.21 -11.04 9.11
C ALA A 145 -5.15 -12.13 9.25
N ALA A 146 -5.34 -13.31 8.63
CA ALA A 146 -4.36 -14.39 8.63
C ALA A 146 -3.08 -14.01 7.86
N ILE A 147 -3.19 -13.38 6.69
CA ILE A 147 -2.04 -12.88 5.92
C ILE A 147 -1.31 -11.79 6.72
N ALA A 148 -2.04 -10.79 7.19
CA ALA A 148 -1.50 -9.68 7.96
C ALA A 148 -0.81 -10.15 9.25
N ALA A 149 -1.35 -11.17 9.92
CA ALA A 149 -0.80 -11.72 11.15
C ALA A 149 0.65 -12.21 10.96
N VAL A 150 1.03 -12.75 9.80
CA VAL A 150 2.41 -13.19 9.54
C VAL A 150 3.38 -12.00 9.56
N MET A 151 3.03 -10.91 8.87
CA MET A 151 3.84 -9.69 8.82
C MET A 151 3.87 -8.96 10.17
N LEU A 152 2.70 -8.82 10.82
CA LEU A 152 2.59 -8.21 12.15
C LEU A 152 3.33 -9.03 13.20
N TYR A 153 3.31 -10.36 13.12
CA TYR A 153 4.11 -11.22 13.98
C TYR A 153 5.60 -10.95 13.76
N ALA A 154 6.09 -10.87 12.52
CA ALA A 154 7.49 -10.56 12.25
C ALA A 154 7.90 -9.20 12.86
N LEU A 155 7.10 -8.16 12.66
CA LEU A 155 7.42 -6.82 13.14
C LEU A 155 7.27 -6.69 14.66
N GLY A 156 6.24 -7.30 15.26
CA GLY A 156 6.01 -7.30 16.70
C GLY A 156 7.01 -8.18 17.46
N ARG A 157 7.22 -9.43 17.03
CA ARG A 157 8.11 -10.38 17.73
C ARG A 157 9.57 -9.95 17.71
N PHE A 158 9.99 -9.30 16.62
CA PHE A 158 11.36 -8.87 16.39
C PHE A 158 11.53 -7.35 16.44
N TRP A 159 10.65 -6.62 17.15
CA TRP A 159 10.68 -5.16 17.24
C TRP A 159 12.06 -4.59 17.61
N ARG A 160 12.79 -5.25 18.51
CA ARG A 160 14.15 -4.83 18.93
C ARG A 160 15.19 -4.83 17.80
N VAL A 161 14.92 -5.50 16.68
CA VAL A 161 15.80 -5.54 15.51
C VAL A 161 15.66 -4.27 14.67
N TRP A 162 14.45 -3.76 14.45
CA TRP A 162 14.20 -2.64 13.54
C TRP A 162 13.86 -1.34 14.24
N TRP A 163 13.24 -1.38 15.42
CA TRP A 163 12.79 -0.21 16.17
C TRP A 163 13.90 0.82 16.47
N PRO A 164 15.16 0.43 16.76
CA PRO A 164 16.23 1.40 16.97
C PRO A 164 16.52 2.28 15.73
N HIS A 165 16.09 1.86 14.53
CA HIS A 165 16.40 2.53 13.28
C HIS A 165 15.21 3.42 12.85
N VAL A 166 15.40 4.74 12.87
CA VAL A 166 14.37 5.74 12.53
C VAL A 166 13.75 5.48 11.16
N ALA A 167 14.57 5.28 10.12
CA ALA A 167 14.08 5.04 8.77
C ALA A 167 13.27 3.74 8.66
N ALA A 168 13.71 2.68 9.36
CA ALA A 168 12.97 1.42 9.39
C ALA A 168 11.60 1.58 10.08
N ARG A 169 11.55 2.35 11.17
CA ARG A 169 10.29 2.68 11.85
C ARG A 169 9.32 3.42 10.95
N ILE A 170 9.79 4.50 10.32
CA ILE A 170 8.96 5.28 9.39
C ILE A 170 8.42 4.36 8.29
N GLY A 171 9.30 3.61 7.63
CA GLY A 171 8.91 2.70 6.56
C GLY A 171 7.88 1.66 6.98
N PHE A 172 8.19 0.84 8.00
CA PHE A 172 7.27 -0.23 8.42
C PHE A 172 5.95 0.28 8.99
N LEU A 173 5.95 1.38 9.74
CA LEU A 173 4.71 1.96 10.27
C LEU A 173 3.85 2.59 9.16
N THR A 174 4.47 3.28 8.20
CA THR A 174 3.76 3.76 7.01
C THR A 174 3.19 2.58 6.21
N GLY A 175 3.98 1.53 5.98
CA GLY A 175 3.55 0.33 5.28
C GLY A 175 2.32 -0.31 5.92
N ILE A 176 2.43 -0.69 7.19
CA ILE A 176 1.32 -1.30 7.94
C ILE A 176 0.11 -0.36 7.99
N GLY A 177 0.34 0.92 8.29
CA GLY A 177 -0.72 1.90 8.44
C GLY A 177 -1.52 2.08 7.15
N CYS A 178 -0.85 2.20 6.01
CA CYS A 178 -1.49 2.32 4.71
C CYS A 178 -2.29 1.06 4.33
N TYR A 179 -1.70 -0.14 4.42
CA TYR A 179 -2.45 -1.37 4.14
C TYR A 179 -3.65 -1.54 5.09
N ALA A 180 -3.49 -1.25 6.38
CA ALA A 180 -4.59 -1.30 7.33
C ALA A 180 -5.70 -0.29 6.98
N LEU A 181 -5.34 0.88 6.47
CA LEU A 181 -6.31 1.88 5.99
C LEU A 181 -7.05 1.38 4.75
N ALA A 182 -6.35 0.83 3.75
CA ALA A 182 -6.96 0.32 2.51
C ALA A 182 -7.86 -0.91 2.77
N THR A 183 -7.37 -1.91 3.49
CA THR A 183 -8.19 -3.07 3.88
C THR A 183 -9.36 -2.65 4.77
N GLY A 184 -9.13 -1.68 5.67
CA GLY A 184 -10.14 -1.17 6.59
C GLY A 184 -11.25 -0.38 5.89
N SER A 185 -10.91 0.48 4.92
CA SER A 185 -11.90 1.18 4.09
C SER A 185 -12.71 0.21 3.27
N SER A 186 -12.07 -0.80 2.70
CA SER A 186 -12.72 -1.83 1.91
C SER A 186 -13.74 -2.64 2.70
N TRP A 187 -13.30 -3.17 3.84
CA TRP A 187 -14.20 -3.88 4.74
C TRP A 187 -15.34 -2.99 5.25
N LEU A 188 -15.05 -1.75 5.65
CA LEU A 188 -16.06 -0.82 6.15
C LEU A 188 -17.09 -0.48 5.07
N GLY A 189 -16.66 -0.35 3.81
CA GLY A 189 -17.56 -0.17 2.67
C GLY A 189 -18.58 -1.30 2.55
N HIS A 190 -18.13 -2.55 2.63
CA HIS A 190 -19.03 -3.70 2.60
C HIS A 190 -19.90 -3.82 3.85
N ALA A 191 -19.37 -3.56 5.04
CA ALA A 191 -20.10 -3.67 6.30
C ALA A 191 -21.24 -2.63 6.44
N LEU A 192 -21.06 -1.45 5.83
CA LEU A 192 -22.07 -0.39 5.82
C LEU A 192 -23.05 -0.50 4.65
N ARG A 193 -22.97 -1.56 3.84
CA ARG A 193 -23.84 -1.70 2.67
C ARG A 193 -25.32 -1.79 3.09
N GLY A 194 -26.18 -1.01 2.42
CA GLY A 194 -27.61 -0.93 2.71
C GLY A 194 -27.97 -0.21 4.03
N ARG A 195 -27.02 0.42 4.71
CA ARG A 195 -27.26 1.24 5.91
C ARG A 195 -27.64 2.68 5.60
N PHE A 196 -27.35 3.17 4.39
CA PHE A 196 -27.75 4.49 3.95
C PHE A 196 -28.86 4.36 2.91
N GLU A 197 -29.99 5.04 3.13
CA GLU A 197 -31.14 4.99 2.22
C GLU A 197 -30.82 5.53 0.83
N GLU A 198 -29.90 6.49 0.74
CA GLU A 198 -29.50 7.14 -0.52
C GLU A 198 -28.23 6.55 -1.16
N TYR A 199 -27.40 5.82 -0.41
CA TYR A 199 -26.10 5.32 -0.88
C TYR A 199 -25.94 3.85 -0.54
N PRO A 200 -25.73 2.97 -1.53
CA PRO A 200 -25.67 1.55 -1.26
C PRO A 200 -24.50 1.18 -0.35
N ASP A 201 -23.39 1.94 -0.31
CA ASP A 201 -22.22 1.69 0.54
C ASP A 201 -21.35 2.95 0.77
N LEU A 202 -20.27 2.82 1.56
CA LEU A 202 -19.33 3.93 1.81
C LEU A 202 -18.60 4.39 0.54
N TYR A 203 -18.31 3.47 -0.38
CA TYR A 203 -17.59 3.78 -1.62
C TYR A 203 -18.43 4.71 -2.50
N THR A 204 -19.71 4.38 -2.65
CA THR A 204 -20.68 5.21 -3.38
C THR A 204 -20.95 6.52 -2.67
N LEU A 205 -21.01 6.54 -1.33
CA LEU A 205 -21.14 7.80 -0.58
C LEU A 205 -19.96 8.75 -0.86
N VAL A 206 -18.74 8.31 -0.60
CA VAL A 206 -17.54 9.15 -0.75
C VAL A 206 -17.29 9.49 -2.22
N GLY A 207 -17.40 8.51 -3.10
CA GLY A 207 -17.25 8.72 -4.54
C GLY A 207 -18.30 9.68 -5.10
N THR A 208 -19.53 9.73 -4.57
CA THR A 208 -20.53 10.73 -4.96
C THR A 208 -20.10 12.14 -4.54
N TYR A 209 -19.55 12.33 -3.34
CA TYR A 209 -19.06 13.65 -2.93
C TYR A 209 -17.88 14.11 -3.79
N VAL A 210 -16.95 13.22 -4.11
CA VAL A 210 -15.84 13.51 -5.03
C VAL A 210 -16.38 13.88 -6.41
N LEU A 211 -17.31 13.08 -6.94
CA LEU A 211 -17.92 13.31 -8.25
C LEU A 211 -18.70 14.62 -8.30
N LYS A 212 -19.46 14.96 -7.25
CA LYS A 212 -20.14 16.25 -7.11
C LYS A 212 -19.13 17.39 -7.15
N ALA A 213 -18.03 17.31 -6.40
CA ALA A 213 -16.99 18.33 -6.44
C ALA A 213 -16.40 18.48 -7.85
N VAL A 214 -16.11 17.36 -8.52
CA VAL A 214 -15.63 17.35 -9.91
C VAL A 214 -16.67 17.97 -10.87
N TYR A 215 -17.94 17.63 -10.72
CA TYR A 215 -19.05 18.17 -11.52
C TYR A 215 -19.12 19.70 -11.44
N TRP A 216 -18.92 20.27 -10.25
CA TRP A 216 -18.92 21.71 -10.05
C TRP A 216 -17.66 22.40 -10.59
N LEU A 217 -16.53 21.69 -10.63
CA LEU A 217 -15.23 22.24 -11.03
C LEU A 217 -14.94 22.07 -12.53
N ALA A 218 -15.59 21.12 -13.21
CA ALA A 218 -15.28 20.74 -14.60
C ALA A 218 -16.55 20.73 -15.49
N PRO A 219 -16.86 21.85 -16.19
CA PRO A 219 -18.03 21.95 -17.05
C PRO A 219 -18.07 20.91 -18.19
N GLY A 220 -16.91 20.48 -18.69
CA GLY A 220 -16.81 19.44 -19.72
C GLY A 220 -17.16 18.04 -19.21
N TYR A 221 -17.06 17.80 -17.90
CA TYR A 221 -17.46 16.54 -17.27
C TYR A 221 -18.98 16.47 -17.11
N ARG A 222 -19.62 17.61 -16.82
CA ARG A 222 -21.07 17.75 -16.76
C ARG A 222 -21.77 17.33 -18.06
N GLU A 223 -21.23 17.69 -19.22
CA GLU A 223 -21.83 17.33 -20.52
C GLU A 223 -21.84 15.81 -20.77
N ILE A 224 -20.81 15.09 -20.31
CA ILE A 224 -20.73 13.63 -20.41
C ILE A 224 -21.79 12.98 -19.52
N LEU A 225 -21.89 13.48 -18.29
CA LEU A 225 -22.84 12.97 -17.29
C LEU A 225 -24.30 13.25 -17.64
N GLU A 226 -24.58 14.37 -18.33
CA GLU A 226 -25.91 14.69 -18.85
C GLU A 226 -26.28 13.80 -20.06
N LYS A 227 -25.29 13.33 -20.83
CA LYS A 227 -25.51 12.43 -21.99
C LYS A 227 -25.68 10.97 -21.59
N ASP A 228 -25.04 10.54 -20.52
CA ASP A 228 -25.15 9.18 -19.99
C ASP A 228 -25.27 9.19 -18.46
N PRO A 229 -26.48 9.39 -17.92
CA PRO A 229 -26.70 9.41 -16.47
C PRO A 229 -26.47 8.02 -15.83
N ASP A 230 -26.58 6.93 -16.59
CA ASP A 230 -26.38 5.58 -16.07
C ASP A 230 -24.91 5.30 -15.71
N LEU A 231 -23.97 6.05 -16.30
CA LEU A 231 -22.55 6.09 -15.89
C LEU A 231 -22.36 6.59 -14.44
N ILE A 232 -23.31 7.35 -13.89
CA ILE A 232 -23.32 7.85 -12.50
C ILE A 232 -24.14 6.95 -11.59
N TYR A 233 -25.36 6.62 -11.99
CA TYR A 233 -26.34 6.01 -11.09
C TYR A 233 -26.24 4.48 -11.05
N GLY A 234 -25.55 3.86 -12.02
CA GLY A 234 -25.45 2.42 -12.21
C GLY A 234 -24.25 1.72 -11.56
N THR A 235 -23.51 2.37 -10.64
CA THR A 235 -22.33 1.83 -9.90
C THR A 235 -20.89 1.89 -10.50
N PRO A 236 -20.57 2.34 -11.73
CA PRO A 236 -19.18 2.28 -12.20
C PRO A 236 -18.26 3.39 -11.67
N VAL A 237 -18.67 4.66 -11.68
CA VAL A 237 -17.68 5.76 -11.48
C VAL A 237 -17.35 6.03 -10.02
N GLN A 238 -18.34 6.10 -9.12
CA GLN A 238 -18.06 6.40 -7.69
C GLN A 238 -17.25 5.29 -7.03
N PHE A 239 -17.61 4.04 -7.33
CA PHE A 239 -16.92 2.87 -6.81
C PHE A 239 -15.47 2.86 -7.27
N VAL A 240 -15.23 3.03 -8.57
CA VAL A 240 -13.87 2.98 -9.12
C VAL A 240 -13.02 4.16 -8.62
N VAL A 241 -13.58 5.34 -8.34
CA VAL A 241 -12.80 6.43 -7.73
C VAL A 241 -12.27 6.01 -6.36
N MET A 242 -13.10 5.40 -5.53
CA MET A 242 -12.64 4.96 -4.21
C MET A 242 -11.69 3.76 -4.32
N ASP A 243 -12.04 2.78 -5.12
CA ASP A 243 -11.27 1.55 -5.33
C ASP A 243 -9.92 1.84 -6.02
N HIS A 244 -9.93 2.38 -7.23
CA HIS A 244 -8.71 2.59 -8.00
C HIS A 244 -7.94 3.86 -7.63
N VAL A 245 -8.61 4.99 -7.33
CA VAL A 245 -7.86 6.22 -7.03
C VAL A 245 -7.39 6.25 -5.59
N TYR A 246 -8.27 5.93 -4.64
CA TYR A 246 -7.92 6.02 -3.23
C TYR A 246 -7.19 4.76 -2.73
N GLU A 247 -7.76 3.56 -2.87
CA GLU A 247 -7.15 2.36 -2.27
C GLU A 247 -5.81 2.03 -2.90
N GLU A 248 -5.73 1.97 -4.24
CA GLU A 248 -4.46 1.68 -4.94
C GLU A 248 -3.37 2.72 -4.63
N SER A 249 -3.74 4.00 -4.44
CA SER A 249 -2.79 5.04 -4.03
C SER A 249 -2.26 4.79 -2.62
N VAL A 250 -3.16 4.45 -1.69
CA VAL A 250 -2.80 4.17 -0.29
C VAL A 250 -1.93 2.92 -0.23
N GLU A 251 -2.30 1.86 -0.92
CA GLU A 251 -1.54 0.61 -0.97
C GLU A 251 -0.17 0.79 -1.62
N LEU A 252 -0.06 1.57 -2.71
CA LEU A 252 1.23 1.91 -3.32
C LEU A 252 2.15 2.65 -2.33
N ILE A 253 1.62 3.62 -1.57
CA ILE A 253 2.37 4.27 -0.47
C ILE A 253 2.78 3.23 0.57
N GLY A 254 1.89 2.28 0.89
CA GLY A 254 2.14 1.16 1.78
C GLY A 254 3.31 0.27 1.31
N ALA A 255 3.30 -0.16 0.05
CA ALA A 255 4.34 -0.97 -0.58
C ALA A 255 5.71 -0.27 -0.52
N PHE A 256 5.75 1.03 -0.84
CA PHE A 256 6.97 1.84 -0.71
C PHE A 256 7.39 2.06 0.75
N GLY A 257 6.46 2.16 1.69
CA GLY A 257 6.75 2.16 3.13
C GLY A 257 7.49 0.89 3.56
N LEU A 258 6.97 -0.28 3.18
CA LEU A 258 7.64 -1.55 3.45
C LEU A 258 9.03 -1.62 2.79
N LEU A 259 9.17 -1.12 1.56
CA LEU A 259 10.45 -1.02 0.87
C LEU A 259 11.45 -0.13 1.64
N VAL A 260 11.04 1.05 2.09
CA VAL A 260 11.85 1.94 2.94
C VAL A 260 12.32 1.19 4.20
N GLY A 261 11.41 0.44 4.82
CA GLY A 261 11.70 -0.38 5.99
C GLY A 261 12.81 -1.40 5.74
N VAL A 262 12.67 -2.19 4.69
CA VAL A 262 13.62 -3.26 4.34
C VAL A 262 14.96 -2.70 3.83
N VAL A 263 14.95 -1.62 3.05
CA VAL A 263 16.18 -0.94 2.59
C VAL A 263 16.93 -0.34 3.78
N ALA A 264 16.23 0.27 4.74
CA ALA A 264 16.86 0.77 5.96
C ALA A 264 17.58 -0.35 6.73
N MET A 265 16.96 -1.54 6.81
CA MET A 265 17.57 -2.70 7.45
C MET A 265 18.77 -3.23 6.65
N LEU A 266 18.73 -3.21 5.32
CA LEU A 266 19.86 -3.58 4.47
C LEU A 266 21.08 -2.69 4.74
N LEU A 267 20.88 -1.38 4.78
CA LEU A 267 21.96 -0.41 5.06
C LEU A 267 22.58 -0.64 6.44
N VAL A 268 21.79 -1.04 7.44
CA VAL A 268 22.29 -1.41 8.78
C VAL A 268 23.13 -2.68 8.75
N LEU A 269 22.78 -3.67 7.93
CA LEU A 269 23.53 -4.92 7.79
C LEU A 269 24.84 -4.74 7.02
N LEU A 270 24.86 -3.83 6.04
CA LEU A 270 26.05 -3.51 5.25
C LEU A 270 27.01 -2.55 5.95
N ALA A 271 26.57 -1.85 6.99
CA ALA A 271 27.43 -0.96 7.75
C ALA A 271 28.59 -1.76 8.37
N PRO A 272 29.85 -1.33 8.18
CA PRO A 272 31.00 -2.05 8.72
C PRO A 272 30.87 -2.21 10.22
N ALA A 273 31.15 -3.42 10.71
CA ALA A 273 31.28 -3.67 12.14
C ALA A 273 32.33 -2.71 12.69
N ARG A 274 31.97 -1.84 13.63
CA ARG A 274 32.97 -0.98 14.26
C ARG A 274 34.05 -1.87 14.88
N PRO A 275 35.34 -1.55 14.68
CA PRO A 275 36.40 -2.27 15.37
C PRO A 275 36.11 -2.20 16.87
N ALA A 276 36.15 -3.36 17.53
CA ALA A 276 35.77 -3.53 18.93
C ALA A 276 36.61 -2.68 19.92
N GLY A 277 37.67 -1.99 19.44
CA GLY A 277 38.61 -1.23 20.25
C GLY A 277 38.40 0.28 20.35
N ALA A 278 37.47 0.90 19.62
CA ALA A 278 37.37 2.38 19.57
C ALA A 278 36.68 3.02 20.80
N ALA A 279 36.36 2.26 21.84
CA ALA A 279 35.72 2.75 23.06
C ALA A 279 36.65 2.79 24.29
N ALA A 280 37.92 2.37 24.15
CA ALA A 280 38.85 2.24 25.28
C ALA A 280 39.72 3.48 25.55
N ASP A 281 39.67 4.53 24.73
CA ASP A 281 40.72 5.57 24.72
C ASP A 281 40.28 6.95 25.28
N THR A 282 39.23 7.01 26.09
CA THR A 282 38.81 8.28 26.76
C THR A 282 38.92 8.25 28.29
N ASP A 283 39.67 7.33 28.88
CA ASP A 283 39.90 7.27 30.34
C ASP A 283 41.38 7.48 30.71
N HIS A 284 42.04 8.43 30.03
CA HIS A 284 43.37 8.89 30.40
C HIS A 284 43.31 10.36 30.83
N GLY A 285 43.45 10.58 32.15
CA GLY A 285 43.97 11.83 32.67
C GLY A 285 43.09 12.61 33.64
N ARG A 286 42.52 11.96 34.67
CA ARG A 286 42.35 12.64 35.97
C ARG A 286 43.33 12.02 36.96
N THR A 287 44.58 12.43 36.82
CA THR A 287 45.58 12.32 37.89
C THR A 287 45.13 13.21 39.04
N GLU A 288 44.84 12.57 40.16
CA GLU A 288 44.72 13.19 41.48
C GLU A 288 46.03 13.95 41.77
N HIS A 289 45.89 15.24 42.09
CA HIS A 289 46.96 15.98 42.77
C HIS A 289 46.72 15.92 44.28
N PRO A 290 47.81 15.82 45.08
CA PRO A 290 47.81 15.49 46.51
C PRO A 290 47.21 16.58 47.41
#